data_AF-A0A1Y3SRR7-F1
#
_entry.id   AF-A0A1Y3SRR7-F1
#
_cell.length_a   1.000
_cell.length_b   1.000
_cell.length_c   1.000
_cell.angle_alpha   90.00
_cell.angle_beta   90.00
_cell.angle_gamma   90.00
#
_symmetry.space_group_name_H-M   'P 1'
#
loop_
_entity.id
_entity.type
_entity.pdbx_description
1 polymer ?
#
loop_
_entity_poly.entity_id
_entity_poly.type
_entity_poly.pdbx_seq_one_letter_code
_entity_poly.pdbx_strand_id
1 'polypeptide(L)'
;MSQESPGFSHGECQKGMIGVEDLWDLSVTALDSIFKGLNAQEKQSNEESLLDTPTNEDVETSTKIAIIRHIVQVKQKEAADRKNAKAKAEQKRKIREIIAEKQDQALQNKSIDELTALLAELD
;
A
#
# COMPACT_ATOMS: atom_id res chain seq x y z
N MET A 1 29.24 10.13 55.59
CA MET A 1 28.35 10.93 54.73
C MET A 1 29.00 11.08 53.36
N SER A 2 28.68 10.17 52.44
CA SER A 2 28.79 10.41 51.00
C SER A 2 27.81 9.45 50.36
N GLN A 3 26.83 10.05 49.69
CA GLN A 3 25.56 9.47 49.36
C GLN A 3 25.73 8.41 48.25
N GLU A 4 25.17 7.22 48.49
CA GLU A 4 24.80 6.29 47.44
C GLU A 4 23.83 7.00 46.49
N SER A 5 24.25 7.14 45.24
CA SER A 5 23.37 7.59 44.16
C SER A 5 22.50 6.39 43.77
N PRO A 6 21.16 6.46 43.88
CA PRO A 6 20.32 5.40 43.34
C PRO A 6 20.44 5.42 41.82
N GLY A 7 20.97 4.33 41.27
CA GLY A 7 20.94 4.06 39.85
C GLY A 7 19.50 4.16 39.36
N PHE A 8 19.23 5.18 38.55
CA PHE A 8 17.95 5.36 37.91
C PHE A 8 17.77 4.20 36.94
N SER A 9 17.04 3.17 37.37
CA SER A 9 16.62 2.05 36.54
C SER A 9 15.94 2.61 35.30
N HIS A 10 16.64 2.52 34.19
CA HIS A 10 16.21 2.98 32.89
C HIS A 10 14.91 2.24 32.53
N GLY A 11 13.83 3.02 32.53
CA GLY A 11 12.67 2.86 31.66
C GLY A 11 12.06 1.46 31.67
N GLU A 12 11.10 1.26 32.57
CA GLU A 12 9.95 0.42 32.28
C GLU A 12 9.25 1.00 31.03
N CYS A 13 9.71 0.58 29.85
CA CYS A 13 9.07 0.89 28.59
C CYS A 13 7.72 0.17 28.58
N GLN A 14 6.69 0.98 28.81
CA GLN A 14 5.27 0.66 28.78
C GLN A 14 4.94 -0.16 27.54
N LYS A 15 4.94 -1.49 27.71
CA LYS A 15 4.42 -2.45 26.74
C LYS A 15 2.89 -2.38 26.78
N GLY A 16 2.32 -1.26 26.33
CA GLY A 16 0.89 -1.00 26.47
C GLY A 16 0.26 -0.10 25.42
N MET A 17 1.03 0.79 24.77
CA MET A 17 0.48 1.70 23.77
C MET A 17 1.40 1.76 22.56
N ILE A 18 1.29 0.75 21.69
CA ILE A 18 1.81 0.84 20.33
C ILE A 18 0.89 1.82 19.58
N GLY A 19 1.40 3.01 19.30
CA GLY A 19 0.72 4.00 18.47
C GLY A 19 0.71 3.61 17.00
N VAL A 20 -0.13 4.28 16.21
CA VAL A 20 -0.18 4.07 14.75
C VAL A 20 1.18 4.37 14.10
N GLU A 21 1.93 5.32 14.63
CA GLU A 21 3.26 5.70 14.14
C GLU A 21 4.30 4.60 14.37
N ASP A 22 4.25 3.92 15.52
CA ASP A 22 5.12 2.77 15.84
C ASP A 22 4.83 1.57 14.93
N LEU A 23 3.55 1.36 14.57
CA LEU A 23 3.16 0.35 13.57
C LEU A 23 3.85 0.56 12.20
N TRP A 24 4.18 1.80 11.83
CA TRP A 24 4.89 2.06 10.58
C TRP A 24 6.39 1.73 10.64
N ASP A 25 7.02 1.94 11.80
CA ASP A 25 8.42 1.60 12.07
C ASP A 25 8.62 0.08 12.17
N LEU A 26 7.59 -0.63 12.61
CA LEU A 26 7.60 -2.08 12.70
C LEU A 26 7.77 -2.78 11.34
N SER A 27 8.51 -3.89 11.40
CA SER A 27 8.68 -4.80 10.28
C SER A 27 7.35 -5.48 9.90
N VAL A 28 7.19 -5.84 8.61
CA VAL A 28 6.00 -6.56 8.13
C VAL A 28 5.77 -7.88 8.88
N THR A 29 6.82 -8.54 9.37
CA THR A 29 6.73 -9.74 10.22
C THR A 29 6.21 -9.44 11.63
N ALA A 30 6.58 -8.30 12.20
CA ALA A 30 6.03 -7.84 13.48
C ALA A 30 4.55 -7.43 13.33
N LEU A 31 4.20 -6.73 12.24
CA LEU A 31 2.82 -6.39 11.90
C LEU A 31 1.93 -7.63 11.72
N ASP A 32 2.44 -8.67 11.04
CA ASP A 32 1.74 -9.96 10.90
C ASP A 32 1.53 -10.66 12.26
N SER A 33 2.51 -10.58 13.16
CA SER A 33 2.41 -11.15 14.49
C SER A 33 1.35 -10.43 15.34
N ILE A 34 1.30 -9.10 15.29
CA ILE A 34 0.28 -8.30 15.97
C ILE A 34 -1.10 -8.57 15.36
N PHE A 35 -1.20 -8.63 14.03
CA PHE A 35 -2.44 -8.97 13.33
C PHE A 35 -3.00 -10.32 13.76
N LYS A 36 -2.15 -11.36 13.86
CA LYS A 36 -2.57 -12.69 14.35
C LYS A 36 -3.08 -12.64 15.79
N GLY A 37 -2.42 -11.88 16.66
CA GLY A 37 -2.87 -11.69 18.04
C GLY A 37 -4.24 -11.03 18.12
N LEU A 38 -4.43 -9.90 17.43
CA LEU A 38 -5.70 -9.18 17.39
C LEU A 38 -6.81 -10.01 16.73
N ASN A 39 -6.51 -10.74 15.66
CA ASN A 39 -7.48 -11.59 14.97
C ASN A 39 -7.89 -12.82 15.80
N ALA A 40 -7.03 -13.30 16.70
CA ALA A 40 -7.40 -14.33 17.67
C ALA A 40 -8.31 -13.74 18.77
N GLN A 41 -7.99 -12.54 19.24
CA GLN A 41 -8.80 -11.80 20.21
C GLN A 41 -10.20 -11.47 19.67
N GLU A 42 -10.28 -11.01 18.41
CA GLU A 42 -11.55 -10.68 17.75
C GLU A 42 -12.45 -11.93 17.61
N LYS A 43 -11.88 -13.06 17.17
CA LYS A 43 -12.61 -14.33 17.10
C LYS A 43 -13.09 -14.83 18.45
N GLN A 44 -12.24 -14.74 19.47
CA GLN A 44 -12.61 -15.13 20.83
C GLN A 44 -13.74 -14.24 21.38
N SER A 45 -13.68 -12.93 21.13
CA SER A 45 -14.72 -11.99 21.52
C SER A 45 -16.04 -12.23 20.78
N ASN A 46 -15.98 -12.68 19.52
CA ASN A 46 -17.15 -13.03 18.72
C ASN A 46 -17.84 -14.33 19.21
N GLU A 47 -17.08 -15.34 19.63
CA GLU A 47 -17.63 -16.61 20.14
C GLU A 47 -18.22 -16.48 21.57
N GLU A 48 -17.68 -15.60 22.41
CA GLU A 48 -18.16 -15.41 23.78
C GLU A 48 -19.44 -14.55 23.86
N SER A 49 -19.72 -13.74 22.82
CA SER A 49 -20.87 -12.84 22.77
C SER A 49 -22.01 -13.43 21.93
N LEU A 50 -22.94 -14.13 22.60
CA LEU A 50 -24.20 -14.61 22.01
C LEU A 50 -25.16 -13.45 21.60
N LEU A 51 -24.88 -12.23 22.08
CA LEU A 51 -25.60 -11.01 21.74
C LEU A 51 -24.70 -10.19 20.80
N ASP A 52 -25.21 -9.87 19.61
CA ASP A 52 -24.57 -9.10 18.53
C ASP A 52 -24.36 -7.61 18.91
N THR A 53 -23.95 -7.34 20.15
CA THR A 53 -23.63 -5.99 20.62
C THR A 53 -22.11 -5.84 20.61
N PRO A 54 -21.54 -5.20 19.57
CA PRO A 54 -20.10 -4.94 19.55
C PRO A 54 -19.73 -4.09 20.76
N THR A 55 -18.84 -4.62 21.59
CA THR A 55 -18.25 -3.87 22.70
C THR A 55 -17.26 -2.85 22.15
N ASN A 56 -16.95 -1.81 22.92
CA ASN A 56 -15.97 -0.80 22.50
C ASN A 56 -14.60 -1.45 22.18
N GLU A 57 -14.22 -2.47 22.94
CA GLU A 57 -12.99 -3.25 22.74
C GLU A 57 -12.95 -3.98 21.39
N ASP A 58 -14.10 -4.48 20.90
CA ASP A 58 -14.20 -5.09 19.57
C ASP A 58 -13.97 -4.05 18.46
N VAL A 59 -14.57 -2.86 18.59
CA VAL A 59 -14.38 -1.75 17.65
C VAL A 59 -12.93 -1.30 17.63
N GLU A 60 -12.28 -1.19 18.78
CA GLU A 60 -10.86 -0.86 18.88
C GLU A 60 -9.97 -1.92 18.23
N THR A 61 -10.27 -3.20 18.46
CA THR A 61 -9.53 -4.33 17.90
C THR A 61 -9.66 -4.38 16.38
N SER A 62 -10.90 -4.28 15.87
CA SER A 62 -11.19 -4.19 14.45
C SER A 62 -10.54 -2.98 13.79
N THR A 63 -10.54 -1.82 14.46
CA THR A 63 -9.85 -0.62 14.00
C THR A 63 -8.34 -0.83 13.90
N LYS A 64 -7.71 -1.43 14.93
CA LYS A 64 -6.27 -1.77 14.92
C LYS A 64 -5.92 -2.74 13.79
N ILE A 65 -6.75 -3.76 13.57
CA ILE A 65 -6.62 -4.72 12.46
C ILE A 65 -6.69 -3.99 11.11
N ALA A 66 -7.66 -3.09 10.94
CA ALA A 66 -7.83 -2.31 9.71
C ALA A 66 -6.61 -1.41 9.43
N ILE A 67 -6.07 -0.76 10.46
CA ILE A 67 -4.85 0.07 10.35
C ILE A 67 -3.67 -0.80 9.92
N ILE A 68 -3.40 -1.91 10.59
CA ILE A 68 -2.28 -2.81 10.25
C ILE A 68 -2.40 -3.31 8.81
N ARG A 69 -3.59 -3.75 8.40
CA ARG A 69 -3.86 -4.19 7.02
C ARG A 69 -3.58 -3.06 6.03
N HIS A 70 -3.99 -1.83 6.35
CA HIS A 70 -3.75 -0.68 5.50
C HIS A 70 -2.24 -0.39 5.36
N ILE A 71 -1.48 -0.37 6.46
CA ILE A 71 -0.03 -0.13 6.46
C ILE A 71 0.68 -1.17 5.59
N VAL A 72 0.37 -2.45 5.79
CA VAL A 72 0.95 -3.55 5.01
C VAL A 72 0.58 -3.43 3.53
N GLN A 73 -0.68 -3.09 3.22
CA GLN A 73 -1.10 -2.85 1.84
C GLN A 73 -0.36 -1.67 1.21
N VAL A 74 -0.19 -0.54 1.92
CA VAL A 74 0.52 0.62 1.39
C VAL A 74 1.98 0.28 1.13
N LYS A 75 2.69 -0.35 2.08
CA LYS A 75 4.10 -0.78 1.88
C LYS A 75 4.25 -1.71 0.68
N GLN A 76 3.34 -2.68 0.52
CA GLN A 76 3.35 -3.58 -0.64
C GLN A 76 2.98 -2.85 -1.94
N LYS A 77 2.01 -1.94 -1.90
CA LYS A 77 1.57 -1.16 -3.04
C LYS A 77 2.64 -0.21 -3.51
N GLU A 78 3.36 0.48 -2.64
CA GLU A 78 4.50 1.34 -3.01
C GLU A 78 5.64 0.53 -3.65
N ALA A 79 5.92 -0.67 -3.14
CA ALA A 79 6.89 -1.57 -3.74
C ALA A 79 6.44 -2.07 -5.11
N ALA A 80 5.15 -2.41 -5.25
CA ALA A 80 4.55 -2.85 -6.50
C ALA A 80 4.46 -1.70 -7.52
N ASP A 81 4.12 -0.49 -7.10
CA ASP A 81 3.96 0.67 -7.98
C ASP A 81 5.31 1.10 -8.56
N ARG A 82 6.39 1.04 -7.77
CA ARG A 82 7.77 1.22 -8.28
C ARG A 82 8.15 0.19 -9.35
N LYS A 83 7.71 -1.06 -9.21
CA LYS A 83 7.94 -2.10 -10.23
C LYS A 83 7.02 -1.90 -11.45
N ASN A 84 5.77 -1.54 -11.21
CA ASN A 84 4.75 -1.33 -12.22
C ASN A 84 5.04 -0.08 -13.07
N ALA A 85 5.63 0.96 -12.50
CA ALA A 85 6.05 2.14 -13.26
C ALA A 85 7.05 1.79 -14.37
N LYS A 86 7.99 0.88 -14.08
CA LYS A 86 8.96 0.36 -15.07
C LYS A 86 8.24 -0.47 -16.14
N ALA A 87 7.41 -1.43 -15.73
CA ALA A 87 6.64 -2.25 -16.67
C ALA A 87 5.71 -1.41 -17.56
N LYS A 88 5.01 -0.42 -16.98
CA LYS A 88 4.16 0.53 -17.70
C LYS A 88 4.95 1.39 -18.67
N ALA A 89 6.17 1.80 -18.34
CA ALA A 89 7.01 2.57 -19.26
C ALA A 89 7.41 1.73 -20.48
N GLU A 90 7.79 0.46 -20.27
CA GLU A 90 8.12 -0.48 -21.35
C GLU A 90 6.89 -0.80 -22.22
N GLN A 91 5.74 -1.05 -21.60
CA GLN A 91 4.48 -1.28 -22.31
C GLN A 91 4.05 -0.03 -23.10
N LYS A 92 4.13 1.16 -22.50
CA LYS A 92 3.85 2.42 -23.20
C LYS A 92 4.77 2.62 -24.40
N ARG A 93 6.05 2.24 -24.30
CA ARG A 93 6.99 2.34 -25.42
C ARG A 93 6.57 1.43 -26.56
N LYS A 94 6.32 0.14 -26.29
CA LYS A 94 5.83 -0.82 -27.29
C LYS A 94 4.51 -0.37 -27.93
N ILE A 95 3.57 0.12 -27.14
CA ILE A 95 2.27 0.59 -27.65
C ILE A 95 2.44 1.81 -28.57
N ARG A 96 3.30 2.78 -28.21
CA ARG A 96 3.57 3.93 -29.09
C ARG A 96 4.23 3.51 -30.40
N GLU A 97 5.16 2.57 -30.35
CA GLU A 97 5.84 2.05 -31.54
C GLU A 97 4.82 1.39 -32.49
N ILE A 98 3.95 0.53 -31.96
CA ILE A 98 2.87 -0.12 -32.73
C ILE A 98 1.87 0.91 -33.29
N ILE A 99 1.54 1.96 -32.53
CA ILE A 99 0.66 3.03 -33.00
C ILE A 99 1.32 3.79 -34.15
N ALA A 100 2.59 4.16 -34.01
CA ALA A 100 3.32 4.87 -35.07
C ALA A 100 3.42 4.00 -36.33
N GLU A 101 3.73 2.72 -36.19
CA GLU A 101 3.79 1.78 -37.31
C GLU A 101 2.43 1.60 -37.99
N LYS A 102 1.33 1.54 -37.21
CA LYS A 102 -0.03 1.51 -37.76
C LYS A 102 -0.44 2.82 -38.43
N GLN A 103 -0.01 3.97 -37.90
CA GLN A 103 -0.26 5.27 -38.53
C GLN A 103 0.51 5.39 -39.85
N ASP A 104 1.77 4.96 -39.89
CA ASP A 104 2.57 4.92 -41.11
C ASP A 104 1.95 3.98 -42.15
N GLN A 105 1.56 2.76 -41.75
CA GLN A 105 0.85 1.83 -42.62
C GLN A 105 -0.49 2.38 -43.13
N ALA A 106 -1.23 3.11 -42.28
CA ALA A 106 -2.47 3.76 -42.67
C ALA A 106 -2.22 4.90 -43.66
N LEU A 107 -1.18 5.71 -43.45
CA LEU A 107 -0.73 6.75 -44.39
C LEU A 107 -0.26 6.12 -45.71
N GLN A 108 0.47 5.01 -45.66
CA GLN A 108 0.90 4.25 -46.84
C GLN A 108 -0.28 3.61 -47.59
N ASN A 109 -1.38 3.28 -46.90
CA ASN A 109 -2.61 2.81 -47.54
C ASN A 109 -3.49 3.94 -48.08
N LYS A 110 -3.25 5.20 -47.69
CA LYS A 110 -3.96 6.35 -48.27
C LYS A 110 -3.47 6.59 -49.70
N SER A 111 -4.36 7.05 -50.54
CA SER A 111 -4.01 7.47 -51.90
C SER A 111 -3.19 8.76 -51.88
N ILE A 112 -2.35 8.94 -52.90
CA ILE A 112 -1.46 10.11 -53.04
C ILE A 112 -2.24 11.44 -52.95
N ASP A 113 -3.45 11.48 -53.49
CA ASP A 113 -4.35 12.64 -53.46
C ASP A 113 -4.75 13.04 -52.02
N GLU A 114 -5.13 12.06 -51.19
CA GLU A 114 -5.44 12.26 -49.78
C GLU A 114 -4.21 12.72 -48.97
N LEU A 115 -3.04 12.14 -49.24
CA LEU A 115 -1.79 12.54 -48.57
C LEU A 115 -1.38 13.97 -48.92
N THR A 116 -1.61 14.39 -50.17
CA THR A 116 -1.32 15.74 -50.63
C THR A 116 -2.27 16.76 -50.01
N ALA A 117 -3.56 16.42 -49.88
CA ALA A 117 -4.55 17.26 -49.20
C ALA A 117 -4.23 17.45 -47.70
N LEU A 118 -3.78 16.38 -47.02
CA LEU A 118 -3.31 16.46 -45.63
C LEU A 118 -2.04 17.31 -45.49
N LEU A 119 -1.09 17.21 -46.42
CA LEU A 119 0.13 18.04 -46.38
C LEU A 119 -0.19 19.54 -46.58
N ALA A 120 -1.13 19.84 -47.48
CA ALA A 120 -1.54 21.21 -47.79
C ALA A 120 -2.36 21.90 -46.67
N GLU A 121 -2.91 21.14 -45.72
CA GLU A 121 -3.58 21.71 -44.52
C GLU A 121 -2.57 22.10 -43.42
N LEU A 122 -1.35 21.57 -43.47
CA LEU A 122 -0.28 21.88 -42.50
C LEU A 122 0.69 22.99 -42.96
N ASP A 123 0.56 23.46 -44.21
CA ASP A 123 1.35 24.55 -44.82
C ASP A 123 0.57 25.88 -44.81
#